data_AF-A0A914ZV85-F1
#
_entry.id   AF-A0A914ZV85-F1
#
_cell.length_a   1.000
_cell.length_b   1.000
_cell.length_c   1.000
_cell.angle_alpha   90.00
_cell.angle_beta   90.00
_cell.angle_gamma   90.00
#
_symmetry.space_group_name_H-M   'P 1'
#
loop_
_entity.id
_entity.type
_entity.pdbx_description
1 polymer ?
#
loop_
_entity_poly.entity_id
_entity_poly.type
_entity_poly.pdbx_seq_one_letter_code
_entity_poly.pdbx_strand_id
1 'polypeptide(L)'
;MQNEQKCSLRHPLDMVAHVQPWMLLAILPLVLLFERAQLSFQTVFFYEGTFAPFQIMLLITVGGLLAFSLEMSEYLLLLHTSGITLNIFGILKEVVTLLLAHFINGDYLTPINVFGLLLCLSGMSLHGASRHHKQNARFANSLPTEAGDRKSLLNEMET
;
A
#
# COMPACT_ATOMS: atom_id res chain seq x y z
N MET A 1 31.00 7.29 -1.66
CA MET A 1 30.39 7.07 -0.33
C MET A 1 29.15 6.19 -0.50
N GLN A 2 29.36 4.90 -0.75
CA GLN A 2 28.35 4.02 -1.36
C GLN A 2 28.19 2.68 -0.61
N ASN A 3 28.63 2.62 0.65
CA ASN A 3 28.69 1.36 1.41
C ASN A 3 28.08 1.40 2.83
N GLU A 4 27.36 2.45 3.23
CA GLU A 4 26.84 2.54 4.62
C GLU A 4 25.33 2.31 4.75
N GLN A 5 24.59 2.20 3.63
CA GLN A 5 23.13 1.94 3.65
C GLN A 5 22.75 0.46 3.40
N LYS A 6 23.73 -0.43 3.36
CA LYS A 6 23.52 -1.86 3.04
C LYS A 6 23.34 -2.76 4.27
N CYS A 7 23.32 -2.22 5.50
CA CYS A 7 23.52 -3.02 6.71
C CYS A 7 22.63 -2.71 7.94
N SER A 8 21.33 -2.41 7.82
CA SER A 8 20.50 -2.32 9.07
C SER A 8 19.01 -2.65 9.01
N LEU A 9 18.46 -3.17 7.92
CA LEU A 9 17.08 -3.68 7.93
C LEU A 9 16.99 -4.91 7.03
N ARG A 10 17.38 -6.08 7.56
CA ARG A 10 17.31 -7.35 6.82
C ARG A 10 16.06 -8.16 7.10
N HIS A 11 15.14 -7.65 7.92
CA HIS A 11 13.91 -8.36 8.27
C HIS A 11 12.70 -7.42 8.17
N PRO A 12 11.61 -7.81 7.49
CA PRO A 12 10.39 -6.97 7.39
C PRO A 12 9.85 -6.58 8.77
N LEU A 13 10.07 -7.43 9.78
CA LEU A 13 9.70 -7.18 11.17
C LEU A 13 10.37 -5.94 11.77
N ASP A 14 11.62 -5.65 11.40
CA ASP A 14 12.34 -4.49 11.94
C ASP A 14 11.79 -3.18 11.36
N MET A 15 11.31 -3.20 10.11
CA MET A 15 10.58 -2.05 9.54
C MET A 15 9.27 -1.82 10.31
N VAL A 16 8.50 -2.89 10.53
CA VAL A 16 7.20 -2.80 11.23
C VAL A 16 7.37 -2.25 12.65
N ALA A 17 8.33 -2.80 13.40
CA ALA A 17 8.62 -2.39 14.77
C ALA A 17 9.04 -0.91 14.87
N HIS A 18 9.68 -0.36 13.83
CA HIS A 18 10.09 1.04 13.80
C HIS A 18 8.99 1.98 13.31
N VAL A 19 8.19 1.58 12.31
CA VAL A 19 7.20 2.45 11.66
C VAL A 19 5.88 2.51 12.42
N GLN A 20 5.42 1.40 13.01
CA GLN A 20 4.13 1.33 13.72
C GLN A 20 4.00 2.32 14.89
N PRO A 21 5.02 2.56 15.74
CA PRO A 21 4.93 3.56 16.80
C PRO A 21 4.67 4.98 16.27
N TRP A 22 5.27 5.35 15.14
CA TRP A 22 5.06 6.65 14.51
C TRP A 22 3.65 6.79 13.91
N MET A 23 3.12 5.72 13.32
CA MET A 23 1.74 5.70 12.83
C MET A 23 0.74 5.83 13.99
N LEU A 24 0.97 5.11 15.10
CA LEU A 24 0.15 5.22 16.29
C LEU A 24 0.19 6.64 16.86
N LEU A 25 1.37 7.24 16.96
CA LEU A 25 1.53 8.60 17.47
C LEU A 25 0.77 9.64 16.63
N ALA A 26 0.69 9.44 15.31
CA ALA A 26 -0.06 10.32 14.42
C ALA A 26 -1.59 10.13 14.53
N ILE A 27 -2.06 8.88 14.67
CA ILE A 27 -3.50 8.55 14.72
C ILE A 27 -4.10 8.79 16.11
N LEU A 28 -3.33 8.58 17.18
CA LEU A 28 -3.79 8.72 18.57
C LEU A 28 -4.43 10.09 18.88
N PRO A 29 -3.83 11.26 18.55
CA PRO A 29 -4.47 12.55 18.80
C PRO A 29 -5.75 12.74 17.97
N LEU A 30 -5.82 12.14 16.77
CA LEU A 30 -7.00 12.21 15.93
C LEU A 30 -8.18 11.43 16.55
N VAL A 31 -7.92 10.21 17.02
CA VAL A 31 -8.91 9.38 17.73
C VAL A 31 -9.41 10.09 19.00
N LEU A 32 -8.51 10.69 19.78
CA LEU A 32 -8.88 11.44 20.99
C LEU A 32 -9.69 12.71 20.70
N LEU A 33 -9.60 13.28 19.50
CA LEU A 33 -10.36 14.47 19.12
C LEU A 33 -11.74 14.11 18.59
N PHE A 34 -11.85 13.07 17.75
CA PHE A 34 -13.09 12.71 17.07
C PHE A 34 -13.94 11.67 17.82
N GLU A 35 -13.34 10.64 18.40
CA GLU A 35 -14.07 9.49 18.96
C GLU A 35 -14.22 9.55 20.48
N ARG A 36 -13.62 10.53 21.15
CA ARG A 36 -13.63 10.66 22.62
C ARG A 36 -15.02 10.72 23.24
N ALA A 37 -16.01 11.28 22.55
CA ALA A 37 -17.39 11.33 23.05
C ALA A 37 -18.09 9.97 23.02
N GLN A 38 -17.64 9.04 22.18
CA GLN A 38 -18.22 7.71 21.97
C GLN A 38 -17.48 6.62 22.76
N LEU A 39 -16.22 6.87 23.13
CA LEU A 39 -15.38 6.00 23.96
C LEU A 39 -15.77 6.09 25.46
N SER A 40 -16.95 5.58 25.81
CA SER A 40 -17.32 5.34 27.21
C SER A 40 -16.84 3.96 27.65
N PHE A 41 -16.23 3.85 28.84
CA PHE A 41 -15.76 2.57 29.40
C PHE A 41 -16.87 1.52 29.48
N GLN A 42 -18.14 1.91 29.63
CA GLN A 42 -19.25 0.98 29.59
C GLN A 42 -19.49 0.41 28.19
N THR A 43 -19.33 1.19 27.12
CA THR A 43 -19.56 0.73 25.75
C THR A 43 -18.44 -0.19 25.27
N VAL A 44 -17.22 -0.04 25.80
CA VAL A 44 -16.05 -0.85 25.41
C VAL A 44 -16.14 -2.30 25.91
N PHE A 45 -16.82 -2.56 27.02
CA PHE A 45 -16.97 -3.92 27.58
C PHE A 45 -18.31 -4.59 27.29
N PHE A 46 -19.25 -3.85 26.69
CA PHE A 46 -20.56 -4.37 26.33
C PHE A 46 -20.64 -4.57 24.82
N TYR A 47 -20.97 -5.79 24.41
CA TYR A 47 -21.25 -6.15 23.02
C TYR A 47 -22.71 -6.60 22.94
N GLU A 48 -23.51 -5.99 22.07
CA GLU A 48 -24.95 -6.31 21.93
C GLU A 48 -25.73 -6.26 23.27
N GLY A 49 -25.38 -5.33 24.17
CA GLY A 49 -26.04 -5.19 25.48
C GLY A 49 -25.68 -6.25 26.52
N THR A 50 -24.74 -7.16 26.22
CA THR A 50 -24.21 -8.15 27.17
C THR A 50 -22.73 -7.90 27.49
N PHE A 51 -22.33 -8.18 28.74
CA PHE A 51 -20.94 -8.06 29.17
C PHE A 51 -20.13 -9.24 28.60
N ALA A 52 -19.47 -9.02 27.46
CA ALA A 52 -18.74 -10.05 26.72
C ALA A 52 -17.28 -9.62 26.43
N PRO A 53 -16.48 -9.34 27.47
CA PRO A 53 -15.10 -8.84 27.31
C PRO A 53 -14.20 -9.83 26.56
N PHE A 54 -14.43 -11.14 26.73
CA PHE A 54 -13.64 -12.19 26.07
C PHE A 54 -13.85 -12.19 24.55
N GLN A 55 -15.09 -12.00 24.09
CA GLN A 55 -15.41 -11.97 22.66
C GLN A 55 -14.82 -10.73 21.99
N ILE A 56 -14.91 -9.57 22.64
CA ILE A 56 -14.30 -8.32 22.17
C ILE A 56 -12.77 -8.47 22.11
N MET A 57 -12.14 -9.02 23.16
CA MET A 57 -10.70 -9.26 23.19
C MET A 57 -10.25 -10.19 22.06
N LEU A 58 -11.00 -11.26 21.80
CA LEU A 58 -10.74 -12.17 20.69
C LEU A 58 -10.85 -11.44 19.35
N LEU A 59 -11.93 -10.68 19.13
CA LEU A 59 -12.16 -9.95 17.89
C LEU A 59 -11.05 -8.93 17.61
N ILE A 60 -10.63 -8.17 18.64
CA ILE A 60 -9.51 -7.22 18.55
C ILE A 60 -8.21 -7.95 18.24
N THR A 61 -7.93 -9.07 18.92
CA THR A 61 -6.69 -9.83 18.73
C THR A 61 -6.62 -10.44 17.33
N VAL A 62 -7.72 -11.03 16.85
CA VAL A 62 -7.80 -11.63 15.50
C VAL A 62 -7.74 -10.55 14.43
N GLY A 63 -8.49 -9.46 14.58
CA GLY A 63 -8.43 -8.31 13.66
C GLY A 63 -7.03 -7.69 13.61
N GLY A 64 -6.40 -7.52 14.78
CA GLY A 64 -5.03 -7.04 14.90
C GLY A 64 -4.01 -7.97 14.24
N LEU A 65 -4.15 -9.29 14.41
CA LEU A 65 -3.28 -10.27 13.76
C LEU A 65 -3.45 -10.28 12.24
N LEU A 66 -4.67 -10.13 11.74
CA LEU A 66 -4.95 -10.00 10.30
C LEU A 66 -4.34 -8.72 9.73
N ALA A 67 -4.53 -7.59 10.40
CA ALA A 67 -3.94 -6.30 9.99
C ALA A 67 -2.41 -6.37 9.98
N PHE A 68 -1.81 -6.94 11.04
CA PHE A 68 -0.37 -7.16 11.12
C PHE A 68 0.13 -8.08 10.00
N SER A 69 -0.57 -9.16 9.69
CA SER A 69 -0.18 -10.09 8.62
C SER A 69 -0.23 -9.44 7.24
N LEU A 70 -1.24 -8.60 6.98
CA LEU A 70 -1.38 -7.81 5.76
C LEU A 70 -0.23 -6.80 5.63
N GLU A 71 0.09 -6.08 6.70
CA GLU A 71 1.20 -5.13 6.74
C GLU A 71 2.56 -5.84 6.55
N MET A 72 2.79 -6.97 7.22
CA MET A 72 3.99 -7.80 7.04
C MET A 72 4.15 -8.30 5.59
N SER A 73 3.04 -8.68 4.95
CA SER A 73 3.05 -9.13 3.55
C SER A 73 3.41 -7.99 2.59
N GLU A 74 2.95 -6.78 2.88
CA GLU A 74 3.26 -5.58 2.10
C GLU A 74 4.73 -5.19 2.23
N TYR A 75 5.30 -5.21 3.45
CA TYR A 75 6.73 -4.95 3.65
C TYR A 75 7.61 -6.04 3.07
N LEU A 76 7.22 -7.32 3.13
CA LEU A 76 7.97 -8.39 2.48
C LEU A 76 8.00 -8.17 0.96
N LEU A 77 6.86 -7.82 0.37
CA LEU A 77 6.79 -7.50 -1.05
C LEU A 77 7.62 -6.26 -1.41
N LEU A 78 7.67 -5.26 -0.53
CA LEU A 78 8.53 -4.07 -0.64
C LEU A 78 10.01 -4.44 -0.69
N LEU A 79 10.44 -5.37 0.18
CA LEU A 79 11.84 -5.80 0.24
C LEU A 79 12.27 -6.63 -0.97
N HIS A 80 11.34 -7.38 -1.57
CA HIS A 80 11.65 -8.33 -2.64
C HIS A 80 11.30 -7.84 -4.06
N THR A 81 10.56 -6.74 -4.22
CA THR A 81 10.09 -6.28 -5.54
C THR A 81 10.42 -4.81 -5.82
N SER A 82 10.18 -4.37 -7.07
CA SER A 82 10.36 -2.98 -7.46
C SER A 82 9.21 -2.09 -6.94
N GLY A 83 9.47 -0.80 -6.71
CA GLY A 83 8.43 0.15 -6.26
C GLY A 83 7.21 0.25 -7.22
N ILE A 84 7.37 -0.12 -8.49
CA ILE A 84 6.27 -0.18 -9.46
C ILE A 84 5.35 -1.38 -9.15
N THR A 85 5.95 -2.54 -8.87
CA THR A 85 5.23 -3.75 -8.47
C THR A 85 4.44 -3.51 -7.18
N LEU A 86 5.06 -2.88 -6.18
CA LEU A 86 4.41 -2.52 -4.93
C LEU A 86 3.19 -1.63 -5.15
N ASN A 87 3.27 -0.62 -6.02
CA ASN A 87 2.15 0.24 -6.33
C ASN A 87 0.96 -0.55 -6.95
N ILE A 88 1.24 -1.50 -7.83
CA ILE A 88 0.19 -2.34 -8.44
C ILE A 88 -0.48 -3.23 -7.38
N PHE A 89 0.32 -3.90 -6.54
CA PHE A 89 -0.22 -4.74 -5.45
C PHE A 89 -0.98 -3.91 -4.39
N GLY A 90 -0.54 -2.68 -4.12
CA GLY A 90 -1.24 -1.75 -3.24
C GLY A 90 -2.64 -1.40 -3.77
N ILE A 91 -2.76 -1.07 -5.06
CA ILE A 91 -4.06 -0.81 -5.69
C ILE A 91 -4.96 -2.05 -5.62
N LEU A 92 -4.41 -3.23 -5.93
CA LEU A 92 -5.17 -4.49 -5.85
C LEU A 92 -5.63 -4.77 -4.41
N LYS A 93 -4.77 -4.53 -3.41
CA LYS A 93 -5.09 -4.69 -1.98
C LYS A 93 -6.28 -3.84 -1.58
N GLU A 94 -6.28 -2.56 -1.96
CA GLU A 94 -7.37 -1.64 -1.64
C GLU A 94 -8.69 -2.06 -2.30
N VAL A 95 -8.66 -2.42 -3.60
CA VAL A 95 -9.84 -2.93 -4.33
C VAL A 95 -10.40 -4.18 -3.66
N VAL A 96 -9.54 -5.16 -3.37
CA VAL A 96 -9.94 -6.42 -2.76
C VAL A 96 -10.52 -6.19 -1.37
N THR A 97 -9.89 -5.34 -0.55
CA THR A 97 -10.37 -5.03 0.80
C THR A 97 -11.77 -4.40 0.76
N LEU A 98 -12.00 -3.46 -0.17
CA LEU A 98 -13.29 -2.81 -0.31
C LEU A 98 -14.38 -3.75 -0.85
N LEU A 99 -14.07 -4.54 -1.88
CA LEU A 99 -15.00 -5.53 -2.41
C LEU A 99 -15.36 -6.60 -1.37
N LEU A 100 -14.37 -7.04 -0.58
CA LEU A 100 -14.57 -7.99 0.49
C LEU A 100 -15.47 -7.40 1.59
N ALA A 101 -15.28 -6.13 1.97
CA ALA A 101 -16.14 -5.44 2.91
C ALA A 101 -17.59 -5.35 2.40
N HIS A 102 -17.79 -5.04 1.11
CA HIS A 102 -19.11 -5.03 0.48
C HIS A 102 -19.77 -6.42 0.50
N PHE A 103 -19.03 -7.46 0.12
CA PHE A 103 -19.56 -8.82 0.05
C PHE A 103 -19.90 -9.40 1.42
N ILE A 104 -19.04 -9.17 2.42
CA ILE A 104 -19.25 -9.65 3.79
C ILE A 104 -20.39 -8.91 4.48
N ASN A 105 -20.44 -7.57 4.37
CA ASN A 105 -21.48 -6.78 5.03
C ASN A 105 -22.83 -6.87 4.32
N GLY A 106 -22.87 -7.34 3.07
CA GLY A 106 -24.08 -7.41 2.25
C GLY A 106 -24.74 -6.05 2.01
N ASP A 107 -24.04 -4.97 2.33
CA ASP A 107 -24.57 -3.62 2.34
C ASP A 107 -24.48 -3.01 0.95
N TYR A 108 -25.53 -2.33 0.51
CA TYR A 108 -25.57 -1.80 -0.85
C TYR A 108 -24.63 -0.60 -0.95
N LEU A 109 -23.56 -0.73 -1.72
CA LEU A 109 -22.72 0.42 -2.08
C LEU A 109 -23.62 1.43 -2.80
N THR A 110 -23.84 2.57 -2.16
CA THR A 110 -24.59 3.65 -2.77
C THR A 110 -23.96 3.99 -4.12
N PRO A 111 -24.75 4.39 -5.14
CA PRO A 111 -24.21 4.68 -6.46
C PRO A 111 -23.10 5.74 -6.40
N ILE A 112 -23.19 6.71 -5.47
CA ILE A 112 -22.14 7.70 -5.25
C ILE A 112 -20.82 7.08 -4.76
N ASN A 113 -20.88 6.06 -3.89
CA ASN A 113 -19.68 5.36 -3.41
C ASN A 113 -19.06 4.52 -4.53
N VAL A 114 -19.89 3.91 -5.39
CA VAL A 114 -19.41 3.18 -6.58
C VAL A 114 -18.74 4.14 -7.57
N PHE A 115 -19.34 5.31 -7.83
CA PHE A 115 -18.72 6.34 -8.67
C PHE A 115 -17.41 6.86 -8.07
N GLY A 116 -17.37 7.12 -6.75
CA GLY A 116 -16.17 7.53 -6.05
C GLY A 116 -15.07 6.47 -6.13
N LEU A 117 -15.43 5.20 -5.96
CA LEU A 117 -14.52 4.07 -6.13
C LEU A 117 -13.95 4.00 -7.55
N LEU A 118 -14.79 4.07 -8.57
CA LEU A 118 -14.35 4.07 -9.97
C LEU A 118 -13.43 5.25 -10.26
N LEU A 119 -13.74 6.43 -9.72
CA LEU A 119 -12.92 7.63 -9.87
C LEU A 119 -11.56 7.47 -9.19
N CYS A 120 -11.51 6.98 -7.95
CA CYS A 120 -10.27 6.68 -7.23
C CYS A 120 -9.41 5.66 -7.98
N LEU A 121 -10.02 4.56 -8.46
CA LEU A 121 -9.33 3.53 -9.24
C LEU A 121 -8.80 4.07 -10.57
N SER A 122 -9.58 4.92 -11.25
CA SER A 122 -9.15 5.56 -12.48
C SER A 122 -7.98 6.52 -12.24
N GLY A 123 -8.01 7.31 -11.15
CA GLY A 123 -6.94 8.24 -10.79
C GLY A 123 -5.63 7.52 -10.47
N MET A 124 -5.69 6.46 -9.67
CA MET A 124 -4.52 5.64 -9.34
C MET A 124 -3.96 4.90 -10.56
N SER A 125 -4.84 4.32 -11.40
CA SER A 125 -4.45 3.61 -12.62
C SER A 125 -3.83 4.55 -13.66
N LEU A 126 -4.42 5.73 -13.87
CA LEU A 126 -3.90 6.74 -14.80
C LEU A 126 -2.54 7.28 -14.36
N HIS A 127 -2.34 7.49 -13.05
CA HIS A 127 -1.05 7.89 -12.51
C HIS A 127 0.02 6.82 -12.75
N GLY A 128 -0.32 5.55 -12.50
CA GLY A 128 0.55 4.41 -12.78
C GLY A 128 0.91 4.29 -14.27
N ALA A 129 -0.07 4.40 -15.15
CA ALA A 129 0.11 4.33 -16.60
C ALA A 129 0.94 5.50 -17.15
N SER A 130 0.70 6.72 -16.67
CA SER A 130 1.47 7.92 -17.05
C SER A 130 2.94 7.78 -16.67
N ARG A 131 3.22 7.27 -15.47
CA ARG A 131 4.59 6.94 -15.03
C ARG A 131 5.23 5.87 -15.90
N HIS A 132 4.48 4.83 -16.27
CA HIS A 132 4.97 3.76 -17.15
C HIS A 132 5.29 4.29 -18.55
N HIS A 133 4.42 5.12 -19.14
CA HIS A 133 4.67 5.77 -20.43
C HIS A 133 5.89 6.70 -20.38
N LYS A 134 6.09 7.43 -19.29
CA LYS A 134 7.24 8.32 -19.12
C LYS A 134 8.55 7.55 -18.95
N GLN A 135 8.53 6.39 -18.28
CA GLN A 135 9.67 5.48 -18.23
C GLN A 135 9.95 4.83 -19.58
N ASN A 136 8.91 4.38 -20.30
CA ASN A 136 9.05 3.75 -21.60
C ASN A 136 9.58 4.74 -22.66
N ALA A 137 9.14 6.00 -22.61
CA ALA A 137 9.66 7.07 -23.46
C ALA A 137 11.14 7.41 -23.15
N ARG A 138 11.55 7.34 -21.87
CA ARG A 138 12.96 7.49 -21.50
C ARG A 138 13.82 6.32 -21.99
N PHE A 139 13.30 5.10 -21.96
CA PHE A 139 13.99 3.92 -22.45
C PHE A 139 14.11 3.90 -23.98
N ALA A 140 13.05 4.31 -24.69
CA ALA A 140 13.06 4.48 -26.15
C ALA A 140 14.03 5.59 -26.61
N ASN A 141 14.14 6.69 -25.85
CA ASN A 141 15.10 7.77 -26.12
C ASN A 141 16.56 7.41 -25.74
N SER A 142 16.80 6.32 -25.00
CA SER A 142 18.16 5.77 -24.80
C SER A 142 18.60 4.76 -25.87
N LEU A 143 17.69 4.32 -26.75
CA LEU A 143 17.96 3.44 -27.88
C LEU A 143 18.30 4.10 -29.27
N PRO A 144 18.35 5.44 -29.49
CA PRO A 144 18.66 5.96 -30.83
C PRO A 144 20.15 6.09 -31.20
N THR A 145 21.12 5.84 -30.31
CA THR A 145 22.53 6.22 -30.58
C THR A 145 23.42 5.07 -31.09
N GLU A 146 23.16 3.82 -30.75
CA GLU A 146 24.03 2.68 -31.15
C GLU A 146 23.91 2.30 -32.65
N ALA A 147 22.74 2.56 -33.26
CA ALA A 147 22.52 2.21 -34.67
C ALA A 147 23.11 3.24 -35.66
N GLY A 148 23.29 4.49 -35.21
CA GLY A 148 23.96 5.54 -35.98
C GLY A 148 25.48 5.43 -35.90
N ASP A 149 25.99 5.16 -34.69
CA ASP A 149 27.43 5.06 -34.43
C ASP A 149 28.06 3.85 -35.15
N ARG A 150 27.39 2.68 -35.11
CA ARG A 150 27.88 1.49 -35.82
C ARG A 150 27.98 1.68 -37.34
N LYS A 151 27.13 2.50 -37.95
CA LYS A 151 27.22 2.80 -39.39
C LYS A 151 28.36 3.78 -39.70
N SER A 152 28.62 4.73 -38.82
CA SER A 152 29.75 5.65 -38.95
C SER A 152 31.09 4.92 -38.79
N LEU A 153 31.17 3.96 -37.86
CA LEU A 153 32.37 3.13 -37.66
C LEU A 153 32.61 2.13 -38.79
N LEU A 154 31.56 1.61 -39.44
CA LEU A 154 31.73 0.77 -40.62
C LEU A 154 32.19 1.57 -41.84
N ASN A 155 31.74 2.81 -42.00
CA ASN A 155 32.21 3.70 -43.07
C ASN A 155 33.69 4.11 -42.88
N GLU A 156 34.14 4.32 -41.64
CA GLU A 156 35.54 4.63 -41.30
C GLU A 156 36.49 3.43 -41.47
N MET A 157 35.98 2.19 -41.51
CA MET A 157 36.80 0.99 -41.77
C MET A 157 36.83 0.58 -43.26
N GLU A 158 35.99 1.19 -44.09
CA GLU A 158 35.93 0.96 -45.55
C GLU A 158 36.71 2.01 -46.36
N THR A 159 37.32 3.00 -45.69
CA THR A 159 38.19 4.03 -46.29
C THR A 159 39.65 3.82 -45.91
#